data_AF-A0A535UHE1-F1
#
_entry.id   AF-A0A535UHE1-F1
#
_cell.length_a   1.000
_cell.length_b   1.000
_cell.length_c   1.000
_cell.angle_alpha   90.00
_cell.angle_beta   90.00
_cell.angle_gamma   90.00
#
_symmetry.space_group_name_H-M   'P 1'
#
loop_
_entity.id
_entity.type
_entity.pdbx_description
1 polymer ?
#
loop_
_entity_poly.entity_id
_entity_poly.type
_entity_poly.pdbx_seq_one_letter_code
_entity_poly.pdbx_strand_id
1 'polypeptide(L)'
;MALGGVVAEIAAAEAMKRRLGDAGDPYHGGESGRFGRVATALGALGAGALVLGRRRRPLAVAGAAAVLAASFCERWSIFRAGTASASDPRYTVDLQRGRLTA
;
A
#
# COMPACT_ATOMS: atom_id res chain seq x y z
N MET A 1 13.71 -14.60 0.45
CA MET A 1 13.58 -13.31 1.18
C MET A 1 12.77 -12.29 0.40
N ALA A 2 13.19 -11.84 -0.79
CA ALA A 2 12.49 -10.78 -1.54
C ALA A 2 10.98 -11.05 -1.80
N LEU A 3 10.63 -12.24 -2.30
CA LEU A 3 9.21 -12.60 -2.54
C LEU A 3 8.37 -12.62 -1.26
N GLY A 4 8.94 -13.17 -0.17
CA GLY A 4 8.28 -13.17 1.13
C GLY A 4 8.05 -11.77 1.66
N GLY A 5 8.99 -10.84 1.45
CA GLY A 5 8.84 -9.43 1.78
C GLY A 5 7.69 -8.76 1.03
N VAL A 6 7.59 -8.97 -0.30
CA VAL A 6 6.49 -8.44 -1.12
C VAL A 6 5.14 -8.97 -0.64
N VAL A 7 5.05 -10.28 -0.39
CA VAL A 7 3.83 -10.90 0.14
C VAL A 7 3.46 -10.31 1.50
N ALA A 8 4.45 -10.15 2.38
CA ALA A 8 4.24 -9.57 3.70
C ALA A 8 3.78 -8.10 3.64
N GLU A 9 4.34 -7.27 2.76
CA GLU A 9 3.89 -5.88 2.58
C GLU A 9 2.44 -5.81 2.10
N ILE A 10 2.08 -6.56 1.06
CA ILE A 10 0.70 -6.59 0.53
C ILE A 10 -0.28 -7.09 1.60
N ALA A 11 0.08 -8.16 2.30
CA ALA A 11 -0.76 -8.72 3.37
C ALA A 11 -0.94 -7.75 4.53
N ALA A 12 0.13 -7.05 4.94
CA ALA A 12 0.08 -6.06 6.01
C ALA A 12 -0.79 -4.85 5.62
N ALA A 13 -0.66 -4.34 4.40
CA ALA A 13 -1.47 -3.24 3.89
C ALA A 13 -2.96 -3.63 3.79
N GLU A 14 -3.25 -4.83 3.32
CA GLU A 14 -4.62 -5.34 3.25
C GLU A 14 -5.23 -5.58 4.64
N ALA A 15 -4.47 -6.15 5.57
CA ALA A 15 -4.90 -6.32 6.96
C ALA A 15 -5.15 -4.97 7.65
N MET A 16 -4.33 -3.96 7.37
CA MET A 16 -4.52 -2.60 7.86
C MET A 16 -5.85 -2.01 7.36
N LYS A 17 -6.09 -2.03 6.04
CA LYS A 17 -7.34 -1.49 5.45
C LYS A 17 -8.57 -2.18 6.02
N ARG A 18 -8.56 -3.51 6.15
CA ARG A 18 -9.66 -4.28 6.73
C ARG A 18 -9.93 -3.92 8.19
N ARG A 19 -8.87 -3.66 8.98
CA ARG A 19 -9.00 -3.23 10.38
C ARG A 19 -9.50 -1.80 10.54
N LEU A 20 -9.27 -0.93 9.56
CA LEU A 20 -9.74 0.44 9.58
C LEU A 20 -11.26 0.55 9.36
N GLY A 21 -11.89 -0.42 8.69
CA GLY A 21 -13.32 -0.35 8.37
C GLY A 21 -13.65 0.94 7.61
N ASP A 22 -14.67 1.67 8.07
CA ASP A 22 -15.10 2.94 7.48
C ASP A 22 -14.01 4.03 7.49
N ALA A 23 -13.03 3.94 8.40
CA ALA A 23 -11.87 4.84 8.40
C ALA A 23 -10.88 4.55 7.25
N GLY A 24 -11.08 3.46 6.51
CA GLY A 24 -10.24 3.02 5.40
C GLY A 24 -10.51 3.72 4.08
N ASP A 25 -11.62 4.45 3.95
CA ASP A 25 -12.00 5.19 2.74
C ASP A 25 -10.88 6.05 2.12
N PRO A 26 -10.05 6.77 2.91
CA PRO A 26 -8.92 7.53 2.38
C PRO A 26 -7.89 6.71 1.60
N TYR A 27 -7.86 5.39 1.74
CA TYR A 27 -6.97 4.50 0.98
C TYR A 27 -7.52 4.11 -0.41
N HIS A 28 -8.82 4.29 -0.64
CA HIS A 28 -9.47 3.87 -1.89
C HIS A 28 -9.62 5.03 -2.90
N GLY A 29 -9.75 6.26 -2.41
CA GLY A 29 -9.92 7.45 -3.23
C GLY A 29 -8.63 8.22 -3.54
N GLY A 30 -8.73 9.16 -4.48
CA GLY A 30 -7.74 10.21 -4.70
C GLY A 30 -6.32 9.73 -5.04
N GLU A 31 -5.33 10.50 -4.59
CA GLU A 31 -3.91 10.25 -4.86
C GLU A 31 -3.40 8.98 -4.17
N SER A 32 -3.77 8.76 -2.91
CA SER A 32 -3.44 7.56 -2.13
C SER A 32 -3.88 6.28 -2.86
N GLY A 33 -5.15 6.20 -3.27
CA GLY A 33 -5.65 5.04 -4.02
C GLY A 33 -4.95 4.81 -5.36
N ARG A 34 -4.42 5.86 -6.00
CA ARG A 34 -3.59 5.72 -7.21
C ARG A 34 -2.22 5.11 -6.88
N PHE A 35 -1.53 5.65 -5.87
CA PHE A 35 -0.23 5.12 -5.46
C PHE A 35 -0.31 3.69 -4.92
N GLY A 36 -1.36 3.33 -4.17
CA GLY A 36 -1.57 1.96 -3.71
C GLY A 36 -1.75 0.95 -4.86
N ARG A 37 -2.50 1.33 -5.90
CA ARG A 37 -2.64 0.49 -7.11
C ARG A 37 -1.32 0.34 -7.87
N VAL A 38 -0.57 1.44 -8.03
CA VAL A 38 0.76 1.41 -8.66
C VAL A 38 1.73 0.54 -7.85
N ALA A 39 1.72 0.67 -6.52
CA ALA A 39 2.54 -0.15 -5.64
C ALA A 39 2.23 -1.64 -5.82
N THR A 40 0.95 -2.01 -5.80
CA THR A 40 0.53 -3.42 -6.01
C THR A 40 0.98 -3.95 -7.37
N ALA A 41 0.82 -3.16 -8.44
CA ALA A 41 1.22 -3.55 -9.78
C ALA A 41 2.75 -3.72 -9.90
N LEU A 42 3.53 -2.75 -9.40
CA LEU A 42 4.99 -2.82 -9.39
C LEU A 42 5.50 -3.98 -8.55
N GLY A 43 4.87 -4.25 -7.41
CA GLY A 43 5.22 -5.36 -6.51
C GLY A 43 5.00 -6.70 -7.20
N ALA A 44 3.84 -6.91 -7.84
CA ALA A 44 3.53 -8.13 -8.57
C ALA A 44 4.45 -8.35 -9.78
N LEU A 45 4.65 -7.31 -10.60
CA LEU A 45 5.54 -7.37 -11.77
C LEU A 45 7.00 -7.57 -11.37
N GLY A 46 7.46 -6.86 -10.35
CA GLY A 46 8.83 -6.97 -9.81
C GLY A 46 9.10 -8.35 -9.22
N ALA A 47 8.14 -8.90 -8.46
CA ALA A 47 8.21 -10.27 -7.95
C ALA A 47 8.28 -11.30 -9.09
N GLY A 48 7.43 -11.16 -10.12
CA GLY A 48 7.48 -12.01 -11.31
C GLY A 48 8.82 -11.91 -12.05
N ALA A 49 9.34 -10.70 -12.24
CA ALA A 49 10.64 -10.46 -12.86
C ALA A 49 11.80 -11.05 -12.04
N LEU A 50 11.74 -11.04 -10.72
CA LEU A 50 12.73 -11.70 -9.86
C LEU A 50 12.72 -13.23 -10.01
N VAL A 51 11.54 -13.84 -10.16
CA VAL A 51 11.40 -15.29 -10.40
C VAL A 51 12.00 -15.67 -11.76
N LEU A 52 11.60 -14.95 -12.81
CA LEU A 52 12.06 -15.20 -14.19
C LEU A 52 13.53 -14.79 -14.40
N GLY A 53 14.01 -13.81 -13.63
CA GLY A 53 15.34 -13.22 -13.71
C GLY A 53 16.43 -14.02 -13.03
N ARG A 54 16.14 -15.17 -12.39
CA ARG A 54 17.14 -16.01 -11.69
C ARG A 54 18.38 -16.33 -12.53
N ARG A 55 18.24 -16.41 -13.86
CA ARG A 55 19.37 -16.65 -14.79
C ARG A 55 19.71 -15.45 -15.68
N ARG A 56 19.00 -14.33 -15.53
CA ARG A 56 19.21 -13.10 -16.33
C ARG A 56 19.40 -11.91 -15.39
N ARG A 57 20.66 -11.61 -15.08
CA ARG A 57 21.07 -10.48 -14.20
C ARG A 57 20.30 -9.16 -14.45
N PRO A 58 20.17 -8.65 -15.69
CA PRO A 58 19.45 -7.39 -15.91
C PRO A 58 17.98 -7.48 -15.51
N LEU A 59 17.33 -8.62 -15.73
CA LEU A 59 15.94 -8.84 -15.36
C LEU A 59 15.78 -8.93 -13.83
N ALA A 60 16.73 -9.56 -13.14
CA ALA A 60 16.74 -9.59 -11.68
C ALA A 60 16.93 -8.19 -11.06
N VAL A 61 17.82 -7.37 -11.63
CA VAL A 61 18.03 -5.98 -11.19
C VAL A 61 16.79 -5.12 -11.43
N ALA A 62 16.18 -5.22 -12.61
CA ALA A 62 14.94 -4.51 -12.92
C ALA A 62 13.79 -4.95 -11.98
N GLY A 63 13.67 -6.25 -11.70
CA GLY A 63 12.70 -6.79 -10.76
C GLY A 63 12.90 -6.28 -9.33
N ALA A 64 14.15 -6.23 -8.86
CA ALA A 64 14.48 -5.67 -7.55
C ALA A 64 14.15 -4.17 -7.46
N ALA A 65 14.50 -3.39 -8.49
CA ALA A 65 14.17 -1.97 -8.57
C ALA A 65 12.65 -1.72 -8.57
N ALA A 66 11.89 -2.54 -9.31
CA ALA A 66 10.42 -2.46 -9.32
C ALA A 66 9.83 -2.77 -7.93
N VAL A 67 10.35 -3.76 -7.21
CA VAL A 67 9.92 -4.06 -5.83
C VAL A 67 10.23 -2.90 -4.88
N LEU A 68 11.39 -2.26 -5.00
CA LEU A 68 11.72 -1.09 -4.18
C LEU A 68 10.81 0.10 -4.49
N ALA A 69 10.54 0.35 -5.77
CA ALA A 69 9.61 1.39 -6.20
C ALA A 69 8.18 1.11 -5.69
N ALA A 70 7.75 -0.16 -5.70
CA ALA A 70 6.48 -0.57 -5.10
C ALA A 70 6.39 -0.18 -3.63
N SER A 71 7.40 -0.56 -2.83
CA SER A 71 7.47 -0.26 -1.40
C SER A 71 7.49 1.26 -1.12
N PHE A 72 8.13 2.05 -1.99
CA PHE A 72 8.05 3.51 -1.92
C PHE A 72 6.63 4.04 -2.20
N CYS A 73 6.00 3.59 -3.29
CA CYS A 73 4.63 3.98 -3.65
C CYS A 73 3.62 3.61 -2.55
N GLU A 74 3.78 2.45 -1.91
CA GLU A 74 2.97 1.99 -0.77
C GLU A 74 3.07 2.97 0.39
N ARG A 75 4.30 3.34 0.79
CA ARG A 75 4.54 4.32 1.86
C ARG A 75 3.98 5.69 1.52
N TRP A 76 4.10 6.13 0.26
CA TRP A 76 3.53 7.40 -0.17
C TRP A 76 2.00 7.37 -0.13
N SER A 77 1.38 6.27 -0.54
CA SER A 77 -0.07 6.05 -0.44
C SER A 77 -0.55 6.23 1.01
N ILE A 78 0.11 5.57 1.97
CA ILE A 78 -0.21 5.68 3.40
C ILE A 78 -0.08 7.12 3.89
N PHE A 79 0.98 7.82 3.50
CA PHE A 79 1.19 9.23 3.88
C PHE A 79 0.08 10.16 3.36
N ARG A 80 -0.33 9.98 2.09
CA ARG A 80 -1.43 10.75 1.49
C ARG A 80 -2.78 10.40 2.09
N ALA A 81 -3.04 9.11 2.37
CA ALA A 81 -4.24 8.66 3.05
C ALA A 81 -4.34 9.29 4.46
N GLY A 82 -3.24 9.32 5.22
CA GLY A 82 -3.18 9.98 6.53
C GLY A 82 -3.46 11.48 6.46
N THR A 83 -2.90 12.17 5.44
CA THR A 83 -3.16 13.61 5.23
C THR A 83 -4.63 13.87 4.91
N ALA A 84 -5.23 13.06 4.03
CA ALA A 84 -6.65 13.16 3.68
C ALA A 84 -7.55 12.88 4.90
N SER A 85 -7.21 11.85 5.68
CA SER A 85 -7.92 11.49 6.90
C SER A 85 -7.86 12.59 7.96
N ALA A 86 -6.70 13.26 8.12
CA ALA A 86 -6.55 14.35 9.07
C ALA A 86 -7.30 15.63 8.66
N SER A 87 -7.54 15.81 7.35
CA SER A 87 -8.18 17.01 6.81
C SER A 87 -9.71 16.94 6.81
N ASP A 88 -10.28 15.74 6.95
CA ASP A 88 -11.73 15.52 6.98
C ASP A 88 -12.17 15.14 8.41
N PRO A 89 -12.99 15.98 9.10
CA PRO A 89 -13.48 15.73 10.45
C PRO A 89 -14.22 14.40 10.59
N ARG A 90 -14.78 13.86 9.50
CA ARG A 90 -15.47 12.56 9.49
C ARG A 90 -14.55 11.44 10.00
N TYR A 91 -13.28 11.47 9.61
CA TYR A 91 -12.30 10.42 9.98
C TYR A 91 -11.55 10.72 11.29
N THR A 92 -11.89 11.80 11.99
CA THR A 92 -11.27 12.17 13.27
C THR A 92 -12.32 12.36 14.35
N VAL A 93 -13.08 13.45 14.30
CA VAL A 93 -14.01 13.86 15.36
C VAL A 93 -15.30 13.05 15.34
N ASP A 94 -15.90 12.82 14.18
CA ASP A 94 -17.20 12.16 14.11
C ASP A 94 -17.09 10.67 14.45
N LEU A 95 -16.01 10.01 14.01
CA LEU A 95 -15.66 8.66 14.47
C LEU A 95 -15.48 8.58 15.98
N GLN A 96 -14.84 9.59 16.59
CA GLN A 96 -14.66 9.63 18.04
C GLN A 96 -15.98 9.86 18.78
N ARG A 97 -16.85 10.74 18.27
CA ARG A 97 -18.19 10.98 18.83
C ARG A 97 -19.07 9.75 18.74
N GLY A 98 -19.06 9.05 17.60
CA GLY A 98 -19.84 7.82 17.41
C GLY A 98 -19.51 6.74 18.45
N ARG A 99 -18.26 6.66 18.91
CA ARG A 99 -17.83 5.73 19.98
C ARG A 99 -18.34 6.08 21.37
N LEU A 100 -18.71 7.34 21.62
CA LEU A 100 -19.31 7.76 22.89
C LEU A 100 -20.81 7.48 22.94
N THR A 101 -21.44 7.35 21.76
CA THR A 101 -22.88 7.11 21.61
C THR A 101 -23.24 5.65 21.33
N ALA A 102 -22.26 4.79 21.05
CA ALA A 102 -22.40 3.36 20.80
C ALA A 102 -22.09 2.56 22.08
#